data_AF-A0A2X2KUJ2-F1
#
_entry.id   AF-A0A2X2KUJ2-F1
#
_cell.length_a   1.000
_cell.length_b   1.000
_cell.length_c   1.000
_cell.angle_alpha   90.00
_cell.angle_beta   90.00
_cell.angle_gamma   90.00
#
_symmetry.space_group_name_H-M   'P 1'
#
loop_
_entity.id
_entity.type
_entity.pdbx_description
1 polymer ?
#
loop_
_entity_poly.entity_id
_entity_poly.type
_entity_poly.pdbx_seq_one_letter_code
_entity_poly.pdbx_strand_id
1 'polypeptide(L)'
;MVKHNQTRMQQKPYCREERFLSAEKSTLDELPSERFELKYYAELKVGNNGHIYLQRNKHYYSVPFTYIGMKVKLIYTRTMVSIYCQGKQIAVHIRSYRENAYTTVAEHL
;
A
#
# COMPACT_ATOMS: atom_id res chain seq x y z
N MET A 1 -15.22 -23.99 12.17
CA MET A 1 -13.74 -23.96 12.25
C MET A 1 -13.22 -24.38 13.63
N VAL A 2 -13.71 -23.83 14.74
CA VAL A 2 -13.25 -24.15 16.11
C VAL A 2 -13.20 -25.66 16.39
N LYS A 3 -14.28 -26.38 16.07
CA LYS A 3 -14.38 -27.84 16.27
C LYS A 3 -13.24 -28.62 15.60
N HIS A 4 -12.72 -28.16 14.45
CA HIS A 4 -11.63 -28.84 13.73
C HIS A 4 -10.25 -28.66 14.40
N ASN A 5 -10.01 -27.50 15.02
CA ASN A 5 -8.74 -27.22 15.70
C ASN A 5 -8.63 -27.99 17.03
N GLN A 6 -9.79 -28.28 17.63
CA GLN A 6 -9.92 -29.00 18.89
C GLN A 6 -10.01 -30.52 18.73
N THR A 7 -10.27 -31.04 17.53
CA THR A 7 -10.24 -32.49 17.29
C THR A 7 -8.82 -33.04 17.42
N ARG A 8 -8.68 -34.16 18.15
CA ARG A 8 -7.42 -34.93 18.23
C ARG A 8 -6.95 -35.34 16.83
N MET A 9 -5.64 -35.28 16.59
CA MET A 9 -5.08 -35.78 15.34
C MET A 9 -5.03 -37.30 15.33
N GLN A 10 -5.21 -37.93 14.16
CA GLN A 10 -5.29 -39.39 14.05
C GLN A 10 -4.05 -40.13 14.58
N GLN A 11 -2.87 -39.56 14.43
CA GLN A 11 -1.59 -40.19 14.82
C GLN A 11 -0.88 -39.48 15.98
N LYS A 12 -1.49 -38.46 16.59
CA LYS A 12 -0.82 -37.66 17.62
C LYS A 12 -1.72 -37.52 18.84
N PRO A 13 -1.15 -37.53 20.06
CA PRO A 13 -1.93 -37.46 21.29
C PRO A 13 -2.51 -36.06 21.54
N TYR A 14 -2.28 -35.07 20.68
CA TYR A 14 -2.70 -33.67 20.84
C TYR A 14 -3.57 -33.15 19.69
N CYS A 15 -4.32 -32.08 19.94
CA CYS A 15 -5.03 -31.32 18.90
C CYS A 15 -4.17 -30.18 18.35
N ARG A 16 -4.66 -29.48 17.32
CA ARG A 16 -3.93 -28.36 16.69
C ARG A 16 -3.75 -27.20 17.66
N GLU A 17 -4.80 -26.91 18.44
CA GLU A 17 -4.80 -25.83 19.42
C GLU A 17 -3.79 -26.07 20.56
N GLU A 18 -3.74 -27.28 21.12
CA GLU A 18 -2.77 -27.66 22.15
C GLU A 18 -1.32 -27.52 21.64
N ARG A 19 -1.05 -27.93 20.40
CA ARG A 19 0.29 -27.77 19.79
C ARG A 19 0.66 -26.30 19.60
N PHE A 20 -0.27 -25.49 19.12
CA PHE A 20 -0.07 -24.05 18.94
C PHE A 20 0.24 -23.37 20.28
N LEU A 21 -0.55 -23.65 21.32
CA LEU A 21 -0.38 -23.03 22.64
C LEU A 21 0.93 -23.44 23.32
N SER A 22 1.36 -24.69 23.17
CA SER A 22 2.55 -25.22 23.85
C SER A 22 3.87 -24.84 23.18
N ALA A 23 3.92 -24.77 21.85
CA ALA A 23 5.18 -24.60 21.12
C ALA A 23 5.26 -23.31 20.30
N GLU A 24 4.16 -22.86 19.69
CA GLU A 24 4.19 -21.80 18.67
C GLU A 24 3.89 -20.43 19.29
N LYS A 25 2.93 -20.35 20.23
CA LYS A 25 2.46 -19.09 20.80
C LYS A 25 3.57 -18.26 21.46
N SER A 26 4.55 -18.91 22.10
CA SER A 26 5.68 -18.22 22.74
C SER A 26 6.71 -17.67 21.75
N THR A 27 6.69 -18.14 20.50
CA THR A 27 7.60 -17.70 19.43
C THR A 27 7.00 -16.64 18.51
N LEU A 28 5.74 -16.25 18.75
CA LEU A 28 5.05 -15.25 17.95
C LEU A 28 5.23 -13.87 18.56
N ASP A 29 5.51 -12.90 17.70
CA ASP A 29 5.47 -11.49 18.05
C ASP A 29 4.03 -11.00 18.19
N GLU A 30 3.88 -9.87 18.87
CA GLU A 30 2.61 -9.17 18.99
C GLU A 30 2.05 -8.80 17.62
N LEU A 31 0.71 -8.86 17.50
CA LEU A 31 0.07 -8.47 16.26
C LEU A 31 0.30 -6.97 16.01
N PRO A 32 0.84 -6.57 14.85
CA PRO A 32 1.00 -5.16 14.52
C PRO A 32 -0.33 -4.42 14.66
N SER A 33 -0.31 -3.27 15.33
CA SER A 33 -1.52 -2.45 15.53
C SER A 33 -2.10 -1.94 14.21
N GLU A 34 -1.24 -1.75 13.22
CA GLU A 34 -1.61 -1.30 11.89
C GLU A 34 -1.88 -2.49 10.96
N ARG A 35 -2.92 -2.36 10.14
CA ARG A 35 -3.20 -3.36 9.10
C ARG A 35 -2.14 -3.30 8.02
N PHE A 36 -1.81 -4.46 7.47
CA PHE A 36 -0.94 -4.56 6.31
C PHE A 36 -1.47 -3.71 5.13
N GLU A 37 -0.64 -2.79 4.63
CA GLU A 37 -0.96 -1.97 3.48
C GLU A 37 -0.41 -2.57 2.18
N LEU A 38 -1.31 -2.89 1.23
CA LEU A 38 -0.92 -3.34 -0.10
C LEU A 38 -0.33 -2.17 -0.90
N LYS A 39 0.89 -2.35 -1.39
CA LYS A 39 1.54 -1.42 -2.32
C LYS A 39 1.18 -1.78 -3.74
N TYR A 40 0.68 -0.80 -4.48
CA TYR A 40 0.42 -0.91 -5.91
C TYR A 40 1.40 -0.06 -6.68
N TYR A 41 1.76 -0.54 -7.87
CA TYR A 41 2.74 0.09 -8.74
C TYR A 41 2.08 0.48 -10.05
N ALA A 42 2.43 1.65 -10.58
CA ALA A 42 2.04 2.08 -11.91
C ALA A 42 3.15 2.94 -12.53
N GLU A 43 3.22 2.99 -13.85
CA GLU A 43 4.10 3.93 -14.56
C GLU A 43 3.24 4.91 -15.35
N LEU A 44 3.45 6.20 -15.12
CA LEU A 44 2.63 7.27 -15.69
C LEU A 44 3.54 8.34 -16.29
N LYS A 45 3.05 9.05 -17.30
CA LYS A 45 3.72 10.24 -17.85
C LYS A 45 3.16 11.49 -17.18
N VAL A 46 4.03 12.41 -16.77
CA VAL A 46 3.61 13.70 -16.22
C VAL A 46 3.01 14.54 -17.34
N GLY A 47 1.77 14.99 -17.16
CA GLY A 47 1.08 15.85 -18.12
C GLY A 47 1.70 17.25 -18.19
N ASN A 48 1.40 17.98 -19.27
CA ASN A 48 1.90 19.35 -19.47
C ASN A 48 1.39 20.32 -18.39
N ASN A 49 0.31 19.98 -17.70
CA ASN A 49 -0.24 20.70 -16.57
C ASN A 49 0.49 20.41 -15.24
N GLY A 50 1.60 19.65 -15.24
CA GLY A 50 2.33 19.28 -14.03
C GLY A 50 1.60 18.28 -13.15
N HIS A 51 0.61 17.55 -13.68
CA HIS A 51 -0.16 16.56 -12.92
C HIS A 51 -0.02 15.16 -13.52
N ILE A 52 -0.14 14.16 -12.65
CA ILE A 52 -0.31 12.75 -13.04
C ILE A 52 -1.75 12.30 -12.77
N TYR A 53 -2.30 11.50 -13.67
CA TYR A 53 -3.64 10.97 -13.54
C TYR A 53 -3.62 9.53 -13.02
N LEU A 54 -4.07 9.32 -11.79
CA LEU A 54 -4.25 7.99 -11.22
C LEU A 54 -5.62 7.43 -11.62
N GLN A 55 -5.65 6.65 -12.70
CA GLN A 55 -6.89 6.09 -13.25
C GLN A 55 -7.72 5.29 -12.24
N ARG A 56 -7.08 4.58 -11.30
CA ARG A 56 -7.78 3.77 -10.29
C ARG A 56 -8.65 4.59 -9.33
N ASN A 57 -8.30 5.85 -9.10
CA ASN A 57 -9.04 6.80 -8.28
C ASN A 57 -9.70 7.91 -9.11
N LYS A 58 -9.45 7.92 -10.43
CA LYS A 58 -9.71 9.06 -11.33
C LYS A 58 -9.27 10.38 -10.71
N HIS A 59 -8.08 10.43 -10.12
CA HIS A 59 -7.61 11.58 -9.35
C HIS A 59 -6.29 12.13 -9.90
N TYR A 60 -6.12 13.45 -9.84
CA TYR A 60 -4.92 14.13 -10.32
C TYR A 60 -4.02 14.53 -9.16
N TYR A 61 -2.73 14.18 -9.23
CA TYR A 61 -1.73 14.60 -8.26
C TYR A 61 -0.68 15.47 -8.91
N SER A 62 -0.35 16.60 -8.28
CA SER A 62 0.71 17.49 -8.74
C SER A 62 2.09 16.85 -8.62
N VAL A 63 2.96 17.24 -9.54
CA VAL A 63 4.37 16.85 -9.60
C VAL A 63 5.17 18.12 -9.89
N PRO A 64 6.37 18.31 -9.30
CA PRO A 64 7.19 19.48 -9.60
C PRO A 64 7.38 19.67 -11.11
N PHE A 65 7.19 20.91 -11.58
CA PHE A 65 7.20 21.26 -13.01
C PHE A 65 8.47 20.81 -13.75
N THR A 66 9.59 20.64 -13.05
CA THR A 66 10.85 20.13 -13.58
C THR A 66 10.75 18.74 -14.20
N TYR A 67 9.72 17.97 -13.87
CA TYR A 67 9.51 16.61 -14.36
C TYR A 67 8.40 16.50 -15.42
N ILE A 68 7.88 17.63 -15.94
CA ILE A 68 6.87 17.64 -17.00
C ILE A 68 7.36 16.84 -18.22
N GLY A 69 6.50 15.96 -18.75
CA GLY A 69 6.81 15.12 -19.91
C GLY A 69 7.66 13.88 -19.59
N MET A 70 8.21 13.74 -18.38
CA MET A 70 8.96 12.56 -17.97
C MET A 70 8.04 11.41 -17.58
N LYS A 71 8.54 10.18 -17.69
CA LYS A 71 7.89 8.98 -17.11
C LYS A 71 8.28 8.86 -15.64
N VAL A 72 7.28 8.61 -14.80
CA VAL A 72 7.43 8.46 -13.35
C VAL A 72 6.81 7.15 -12.90
N LYS A 73 7.42 6.55 -11.87
CA LYS A 73 6.91 5.38 -11.16
C LYS A 73 6.05 5.86 -10.01
N LEU A 74 4.82 5.37 -9.96
CA LEU A 74 3.88 5.61 -8.89
C LEU A 74 3.86 4.39 -7.97
N ILE A 75 3.99 4.62 -6.68
CA ILE A 75 3.76 3.62 -5.63
C ILE A 75 2.64 4.15 -4.75
N TYR A 76 1.52 3.46 -4.66
CA TYR A 76 0.39 3.92 -3.85
C TYR A 76 -0.16 2.82 -2.95
N THR A 77 -0.54 3.20 -1.74
CA THR A 77 -1.21 2.36 -0.75
C THR A 77 -2.66 2.82 -0.59
N ARG A 78 -3.36 2.34 0.45
CA ARG A 78 -4.71 2.82 0.75
C ARG A 78 -4.73 4.30 1.13
N THR A 79 -3.64 4.80 1.73
CA THR A 79 -3.58 6.11 2.36
C THR A 79 -2.64 7.09 1.67
N MET A 80 -1.63 6.59 0.95
CA MET A 80 -0.58 7.45 0.36
C MET A 80 -0.34 7.15 -1.11
N VAL A 81 0.16 8.17 -1.82
CA VAL A 81 0.62 8.13 -3.20
C VAL A 81 2.01 8.73 -3.24
N SER A 82 3.01 7.89 -3.55
CA SER A 82 4.41 8.29 -3.69
C SER A 82 4.82 8.25 -5.15
N ILE A 83 5.47 9.31 -5.61
CA ILE A 83 5.85 9.49 -7.02
C ILE A 83 7.37 9.50 -7.09
N TYR A 84 7.91 8.69 -7.99
CA TYR A 84 9.35 8.49 -8.19
C TYR A 84 9.74 8.78 -9.64
N CYS A 85 10.83 9.50 -9.85
CA CYS A 85 11.46 9.65 -11.15
C CYS A 85 12.91 9.16 -11.07
N GLN A 86 13.31 8.27 -11.98
CA GLN A 86 14.69 7.73 -12.04
C GLN A 86 15.22 7.19 -10.69
N GLY A 87 14.35 6.61 -9.88
CA GLY A 87 14.71 6.06 -8.56
C GLY A 87 14.72 7.07 -7.41
N LYS A 88 14.52 8.37 -7.66
CA LYS A 88 14.34 9.39 -6.61
C LYS A 88 12.87 9.65 -6.34
N GLN A 89 12.49 9.75 -5.07
CA GLN A 89 11.15 10.20 -4.67
C GLN A 89 11.04 11.71 -4.90
N ILE A 90 10.09 12.12 -5.73
CA ILE A 90 9.93 13.52 -6.15
C ILE A 90 8.72 14.20 -5.51
N ALA A 91 7.70 13.42 -5.14
CA ALA A 91 6.49 13.95 -4.53
C ALA A 91 5.77 12.85 -3.73
N VAL A 92 5.05 13.27 -2.69
CA VAL A 92 4.21 12.39 -1.86
C VAL A 92 2.91 13.11 -1.58
N HIS A 93 1.81 12.38 -1.69
CA HIS A 93 0.46 12.88 -1.46
C HIS A 93 -0.34 11.92 -0.58
N ILE A 94 -1.28 12.48 0.18
CA ILE A 94 -2.34 11.69 0.80
C ILE A 94 -3.29 11.24 -0.32
N ARG A 95 -3.64 9.95 -0.34
CA ARG A 95 -4.52 9.38 -1.36
C ARG A 95 -5.93 9.91 -1.18
N SER A 96 -6.43 10.59 -2.19
CA SER A 96 -7.82 11.03 -2.27
C SER A 96 -8.65 10.05 -3.10
N TYR A 97 -9.89 9.83 -2.65
CA TYR A 97 -10.90 9.02 -3.35
C TYR A 97 -11.96 9.87 -4.04
N ARG A 98 -11.77 11.20 -4.07
CA ARG A 98 -12.65 12.11 -4.82
C ARG A 98 -12.34 11.98 -6.32
N GLU A 99 -13.33 11.52 -7.09
CA GLU A 99 -13.21 11.40 -8.54
C GLU A 99 -13.06 12.79 -9.20
N ASN A 100 -12.23 12.86 -10.24
CA ASN A 100 -11.93 14.03 -11.06
C ASN A 100 -11.44 15.27 -10.29
N ALA A 101 -10.98 15.09 -9.06
CA ALA A 101 -10.40 16.16 -8.25
C ALA A 101 -8.88 16.24 -8.43
N TYR A 102 -8.31 17.37 -7.98
CA TYR A 102 -6.90 17.67 -8.02
C TYR A 102 -6.34 17.81 -6.59
N THR A 103 -5.21 17.15 -6.33
CA THR A 103 -4.39 17.38 -5.15
C THR A 103 -3.11 18.08 -5.60
N THR A 104 -3.09 19.39 -5.39
CA THR A 104 -2.00 20.27 -5.80
C THR A 104 -1.27 20.80 -4.58
N VAL A 105 0.05 20.67 -4.58
CA VAL A 105 0.94 21.29 -3.59
C VAL A 105 1.53 22.54 -4.23
N ALA A 106 1.48 23.67 -3.53
CA ALA A 106 1.92 24.95 -4.07
C ALA A 106 3.41 24.94 -4.49
N GLU A 107 4.25 24.19 -3.78
CA GLU A 107 5.68 24.03 -4.09
C GLU A 107 5.96 23.27 -5.39
N HIS A 108 4.95 22.64 -6.00
CA HIS A 108 5.10 21.92 -7.27
C HIS A 108 4.86 22.82 -8.51
N LEU A 109 4.28 24.01 -8.31
CA LEU A 109 3.96 24.98 -9.36
C LEU A 109 5.16 25.89 -9.67
#